data_AF-A0A254SWX1-F1
#
_entry.id   AF-A0A254SWX1-F1
#
_cell.length_a   1.000
_cell.length_b   1.000
_cell.length_c   1.000
_cell.angle_alpha   90.00
_cell.angle_beta   90.00
_cell.angle_gamma   90.00
#
_symmetry.space_group_name_H-M   'P 1'
#
loop_
_entity.id
_entity.type
_entity.pdbx_description
1 polymer ?
#
loop_
_entity_poly.entity_id
_entity_poly.type
_entity_poly.pdbx_seq_one_letter_code
_entity_poly.pdbx_strand_id
1 'polypeptide(L)'
;MALIFARIFWLKIKDVSMKSESFKQLPAKDQLSVLKECLLNNPTETNLKNLKEFSQKQGVELDIESYRPFIKKQQELTRRKDALAEDNELFTAEAEWIDQILPMEFEEAKLAKQENRFEDYILHSLEGVARLYSDRAILSELDSLVQDYPKAKVLAQGYRDLMELRDQSGADDESLKKLRAAKESWEKELLQVDIEQ
;
A
#
# COMPACT_ATOMS: atom_id res chain seq x y z
N MET A 1 -2.71 2.51 -19.36
CA MET A 1 -3.61 1.40 -18.99
C MET A 1 -2.87 0.56 -17.97
N ALA A 2 -2.93 0.90 -16.68
CA ALA A 2 -2.37 0.10 -15.59
C ALA A 2 -3.15 0.43 -14.30
N LEU A 3 -4.46 0.30 -14.37
CA LEU A 3 -5.43 0.69 -13.35
C LEU A 3 -5.73 -0.50 -12.42
N ILE A 4 -4.74 -1.12 -11.76
CA ILE A 4 -4.98 -2.48 -11.23
C ILE A 4 -4.50 -2.75 -9.80
N PHE A 5 -3.30 -2.40 -9.37
CA PHE A 5 -2.81 -2.99 -8.11
C PHE A 5 -3.45 -2.42 -6.84
N ALA A 6 -3.88 -1.14 -6.83
CA ALA A 6 -4.43 -0.52 -5.63
C ALA A 6 -5.95 -0.64 -5.46
N ARG A 7 -6.68 -1.08 -6.49
CA ARG A 7 -8.09 -1.48 -6.32
C ARG A 7 -8.24 -2.86 -5.66
N ILE A 8 -7.13 -3.52 -5.36
CA ILE A 8 -7.07 -4.91 -4.90
C ILE A 8 -6.36 -4.94 -3.55
N PHE A 9 -6.89 -4.24 -2.56
CA PHE A 9 -6.76 -4.69 -1.18
C PHE A 9 -8.15 -4.79 -0.57
N TRP A 10 -8.39 -5.94 0.03
CA TRP A 10 -9.68 -6.40 0.47
C TRP A 10 -9.96 -5.90 1.88
N LEU A 11 -10.21 -4.61 2.01
CA LEU A 11 -11.11 -4.15 3.06
C LEU A 11 -12.45 -3.87 2.38
N LYS A 12 -13.40 -4.78 2.62
CA LYS A 12 -14.84 -4.61 2.38
C LYS A 12 -15.34 -3.39 3.14
N ILE A 13 -14.98 -2.23 2.65
CA ILE A 13 -15.23 -0.95 3.26
C ILE A 13 -15.87 -0.07 2.18
N LYS A 14 -17.02 -0.56 1.69
CA LYS A 14 -18.04 0.36 1.19
C LYS A 14 -18.42 1.25 2.38
N ASP A 15 -18.16 2.54 2.28
CA ASP A 15 -18.64 3.56 3.23
C ASP A 15 -18.25 3.36 4.69
N VAL A 16 -17.00 2.99 5.01
CA VAL A 16 -16.50 3.25 6.37
C VAL A 16 -16.21 4.73 6.47
N SER A 17 -17.27 5.47 6.79
CA SER A 17 -17.13 6.74 7.46
C SER A 17 -16.25 6.52 8.69
N MET A 18 -15.18 7.31 8.85
CA MET A 18 -14.38 7.35 10.08
C MET A 18 -15.22 7.56 11.35
N LYS A 19 -16.47 8.00 11.19
CA LYS A 19 -17.43 8.19 12.28
C LYS A 19 -18.12 6.89 12.71
N SER A 20 -18.03 5.84 11.91
CA SER A 20 -18.58 4.52 12.25
C SER A 20 -17.86 3.92 13.45
N GLU A 21 -18.61 3.24 14.30
CA GLU A 21 -18.05 2.65 15.52
C GLU A 21 -17.11 1.47 15.19
N SER A 22 -17.39 0.75 14.10
CA SER A 22 -16.54 -0.32 13.60
C SER A 22 -15.14 0.16 13.23
N PHE A 23 -14.99 1.36 12.66
CA PHE A 23 -13.67 1.92 12.36
C PHE A 23 -12.88 2.25 13.63
N LYS A 24 -13.53 2.90 14.60
CA LYS A 24 -12.88 3.36 15.83
C LYS A 24 -12.39 2.20 16.71
N GLN A 25 -13.01 1.02 16.57
CA GLN A 25 -12.61 -0.19 17.27
C GLN A 25 -11.41 -0.91 16.63
N LEU A 26 -11.01 -0.53 15.41
CA LEU A 26 -9.84 -1.12 14.77
C LEU A 26 -8.55 -0.70 15.50
N PRO A 27 -7.53 -1.56 15.53
CA PRO A 27 -6.17 -1.17 15.88
C PRO A 27 -5.68 0.02 15.05
N ALA A 28 -4.78 0.83 15.62
CA ALA A 28 -4.27 2.03 14.94
C ALA A 28 -3.62 1.72 13.58
N LYS A 29 -2.88 0.61 13.46
CA LYS A 29 -2.26 0.17 12.20
C LYS A 29 -3.28 -0.15 11.11
N ASP A 30 -4.41 -0.76 11.49
CA ASP A 30 -5.51 -1.06 10.57
C ASP A 30 -6.28 0.22 10.18
N GLN A 31 -6.48 1.14 11.14
CA GLN A 31 -7.06 2.45 10.84
C GLN A 31 -6.22 3.21 9.82
N LEU A 32 -4.89 3.25 10.00
CA LEU A 32 -3.98 3.90 9.05
C LEU A 32 -4.10 3.29 7.65
N SER A 33 -4.07 1.96 7.57
CA SER A 33 -4.18 1.23 6.31
C SER A 33 -5.48 1.58 5.57
N VAL A 34 -6.62 1.55 6.27
CA VAL A 34 -7.92 1.95 5.71
C VAL A 34 -7.90 3.39 5.20
N LEU A 35 -7.27 4.32 5.92
CA LEU A 35 -7.21 5.72 5.52
C LEU A 35 -6.34 5.93 4.29
N LYS A 36 -5.19 5.25 4.19
CA LYS A 36 -4.33 5.23 2.99
C LYS A 36 -5.12 4.71 1.78
N GLU A 37 -5.82 3.58 1.94
CA GLU A 37 -6.66 2.99 0.87
C GLU A 37 -7.81 3.90 0.45
N CYS A 38 -8.50 4.53 1.39
CA CYS A 38 -9.59 5.46 1.10
C CYS A 38 -9.09 6.64 0.26
N LEU A 39 -7.90 7.17 0.58
CA LEU A 39 -7.31 8.29 -0.14
C LEU A 39 -6.88 7.89 -1.56
N LEU A 40 -6.17 6.76 -1.73
CA LEU A 40 -5.76 6.25 -3.05
C LEU A 40 -6.94 5.94 -3.96
N ASN A 41 -8.00 5.34 -3.41
CA ASN A 41 -9.16 4.95 -4.21
C ASN A 41 -10.07 6.13 -4.55
N ASN A 42 -10.11 7.16 -3.70
CA ASN A 42 -10.95 8.33 -3.87
C ASN A 42 -10.26 9.58 -3.30
N PRO A 43 -9.38 10.24 -4.09
CA PRO A 43 -8.57 11.36 -3.64
C PRO A 43 -9.41 12.63 -3.45
N THR A 44 -10.02 12.74 -2.28
CA THR A 44 -10.89 13.86 -1.88
C THR A 44 -10.29 14.62 -0.72
N GLU A 45 -10.63 15.91 -0.60
CA GLU A 45 -10.25 16.72 0.57
C GLU A 45 -10.72 16.11 1.90
N THR A 46 -11.85 15.40 1.89
CA THR A 46 -12.35 14.68 3.07
C THR A 46 -11.41 13.55 3.45
N ASN A 47 -11.03 12.67 2.52
CA ASN A 47 -10.12 11.55 2.80
C ASN A 47 -8.72 12.03 3.19
N LEU A 48 -8.26 13.14 2.62
CA LEU A 48 -6.97 13.75 2.96
C LEU A 48 -6.98 14.33 4.38
N LYS A 49 -8.05 15.04 4.77
CA LYS A 49 -8.22 15.56 6.14
C LYS A 49 -8.34 14.44 7.17
N ASN A 50 -9.09 13.40 6.83
CA ASN A 50 -9.24 12.19 7.64
C ASN A 50 -7.88 11.55 7.99
N LEU A 51 -7.01 11.40 6.98
CA LEU A 51 -5.65 10.91 7.18
C LEU A 51 -4.82 11.86 8.04
N LYS A 52 -4.87 13.17 7.79
CA LYS A 52 -4.18 14.18 8.61
C LYS A 52 -4.60 14.16 10.07
N GLU A 53 -5.91 14.14 10.34
CA GLU A 53 -6.45 14.10 11.70
C GLU A 53 -6.00 12.85 12.45
N PHE A 54 -5.93 11.71 11.76
CA PHE A 54 -5.37 10.48 12.32
C PHE A 54 -3.88 10.64 12.62
N SER A 55 -3.07 11.07 11.66
CA SER A 55 -1.62 11.27 11.83
C SER A 55 -1.31 12.20 13.00
N GLN A 56 -2.04 13.31 13.12
CA GLN A 56 -1.88 14.26 14.23
C GLN A 56 -2.15 13.62 15.60
N LYS A 57 -3.15 12.74 15.71
CA LYS A 57 -3.43 12.00 16.95
C LYS A 57 -2.31 11.01 17.31
N GLN A 58 -1.61 10.50 16.31
CA GLN A 58 -0.43 9.64 16.48
C GLN A 58 0.87 10.44 16.67
N GLY A 59 0.80 11.78 16.73
CA GLY A 59 1.97 12.65 16.90
C GLY A 59 2.80 12.87 15.63
N VAL A 60 2.25 12.52 14.46
CA VAL A 60 2.91 12.70 13.15
C VAL A 60 2.32 13.91 12.44
N GLU A 61 3.17 14.87 12.09
CA GLU A 61 2.77 16.00 11.26
C GLU A 61 2.76 15.58 9.78
N LEU A 62 1.64 15.82 9.10
CA LEU A 62 1.45 15.49 7.69
C LEU A 62 1.20 16.76 6.88
N ASP A 63 2.11 17.04 5.93
CA ASP A 63 1.95 18.14 4.97
C ASP A 63 0.96 17.76 3.87
N ILE A 64 -0.32 17.94 4.16
CA ILE A 64 -1.38 17.72 3.17
C ILE A 64 -1.40 18.73 2.02
N GLU A 65 -0.72 19.88 2.15
CA GLU A 65 -0.71 20.88 1.07
C GLU A 65 0.05 20.35 -0.14
N SER A 66 1.09 19.54 0.09
CA SER A 66 1.82 18.82 -0.96
C SER A 66 0.97 17.79 -1.73
N TYR A 67 -0.12 17.26 -1.14
CA TYR A 67 -1.01 16.30 -1.80
C TYR A 67 -2.11 16.96 -2.64
N ARG A 68 -2.56 18.17 -2.28
CA ARG A 68 -3.66 18.86 -2.99
C ARG A 68 -3.48 19.00 -4.51
N PRO A 69 -2.26 19.17 -5.07
CA PRO A 69 -2.04 19.14 -6.51
C PRO A 69 -2.56 17.86 -7.18
N PHE A 70 -2.45 16.69 -6.53
CA PHE A 70 -2.95 15.43 -7.06
C PHE A 70 -4.48 15.43 -7.18
N ILE A 71 -5.18 15.91 -6.14
CA ILE A 71 -6.65 16.06 -6.15
C ILE A 71 -7.10 16.94 -7.33
N LYS A 72 -6.40 18.05 -7.56
CA LYS A 72 -6.71 18.94 -8.70
C LYS A 72 -6.48 18.24 -10.03
N LYS A 73 -5.34 17.55 -10.17
CA LYS A 73 -5.01 16.81 -11.39
C LYS A 73 -6.02 15.70 -11.67
N GLN A 74 -6.48 14.96 -10.65
CA GLN A 74 -7.54 13.95 -10.80
C GLN A 74 -8.84 14.55 -11.37
N GLN A 75 -9.26 15.72 -10.87
CA GLN A 75 -10.46 16.40 -11.36
C GLN A 75 -10.33 16.85 -12.82
N GLU A 76 -9.13 17.27 -13.23
CA GLU A 76 -8.83 17.61 -14.62
C GLU A 76 -8.86 16.38 -15.53
N LEU A 77 -8.21 15.29 -15.13
CA LEU A 77 -8.16 14.04 -15.89
C LEU A 77 -9.54 13.40 -16.05
N THR A 78 -10.38 13.45 -15.02
CA THR A 78 -11.76 12.91 -15.06
C THR A 78 -12.62 13.55 -16.17
N ARG A 79 -12.29 14.79 -16.58
CA ARG A 79 -13.02 15.52 -17.65
C ARG A 79 -12.50 15.20 -19.05
N ARG A 80 -11.39 14.48 -19.17
CA ARG A 80 -10.73 14.15 -20.44
C ARG A 80 -11.01 12.70 -20.83
N LYS A 81 -11.24 12.44 -22.12
CA LYS A 81 -11.58 11.10 -22.64
C LYS A 81 -10.35 10.23 -22.96
N ASP A 82 -9.16 10.83 -22.92
CA ASP A 82 -7.87 10.29 -23.39
C ASP A 82 -6.75 10.51 -22.36
N ALA A 83 -7.08 10.47 -21.07
CA ALA A 83 -6.18 10.80 -19.96
C ALA A 83 -5.45 9.60 -19.31
N LEU A 84 -5.54 8.42 -19.92
CA LEU A 84 -5.21 7.16 -19.26
C LEU A 84 -3.73 6.98 -18.86
N ALA A 85 -2.79 7.47 -19.67
CA ALA A 85 -1.37 7.40 -19.32
C ALA A 85 -1.07 8.35 -18.16
N GLU A 86 -1.62 9.57 -18.21
CA GLU A 86 -1.50 10.56 -17.14
C GLU A 86 -2.18 10.09 -15.84
N ASP A 87 -3.27 9.32 -15.92
CA ASP A 87 -3.95 8.73 -14.76
C ASP A 87 -3.06 7.68 -14.07
N ASN A 88 -2.33 6.87 -14.85
CA ASN A 88 -1.35 5.93 -14.30
C ASN A 88 -0.17 6.65 -13.62
N GLU A 89 0.35 7.70 -14.24
CA GLU A 89 1.46 8.50 -13.68
C GLU A 89 1.01 9.20 -12.40
N LEU A 90 -0.20 9.76 -12.40
CA LEU A 90 -0.81 10.36 -11.21
C LEU A 90 -0.95 9.34 -10.09
N PHE A 91 -1.52 8.18 -10.39
CA PHE A 91 -1.69 7.11 -9.41
C PHE A 91 -0.35 6.67 -8.80
N THR A 92 0.69 6.54 -9.62
CA THR A 92 2.05 6.19 -9.15
C THR A 92 2.60 7.24 -8.18
N ALA A 93 2.46 8.53 -8.53
CA ALA A 93 2.89 9.62 -7.67
C ALA A 93 2.10 9.69 -6.35
N GLU A 94 0.79 9.42 -6.39
CA GLU A 94 -0.05 9.34 -5.19
C GLU A 94 0.36 8.19 -4.28
N ALA A 95 0.66 7.01 -4.85
CA ALA A 95 1.17 5.86 -4.10
C ALA A 95 2.51 6.15 -3.43
N GLU A 96 3.45 6.78 -4.15
CA GLU A 96 4.72 7.21 -3.59
C GLU A 96 4.58 8.22 -2.46
N TRP A 97 3.67 9.20 -2.59
CA TRP A 97 3.38 10.15 -1.53
C TRP A 97 2.81 9.45 -0.30
N ILE A 98 1.87 8.53 -0.50
CA ILE A 98 1.20 7.81 0.58
C ILE A 98 2.17 6.89 1.34
N ASP A 99 3.16 6.32 0.67
CA ASP A 99 4.19 5.50 1.32
C ASP A 99 5.25 6.31 2.09
N GLN A 100 5.24 7.65 2.00
CA GLN A 100 5.96 8.49 2.98
C GLN A 100 5.36 8.36 4.39
N ILE A 101 4.10 7.93 4.48
CA ILE A 101 3.43 7.60 5.73
C ILE A 101 3.65 6.11 5.99
N LEU A 102 4.75 5.83 6.69
CA LEU A 102 5.21 4.46 6.92
C LEU A 102 4.16 3.64 7.72
N PRO A 103 3.94 2.37 7.34
CA PRO A 103 3.19 1.41 8.15
C PRO A 103 3.74 1.32 9.58
N MET A 104 2.84 1.17 10.56
CA MET A 104 3.23 1.08 11.98
C MET A 104 3.97 -0.24 12.27
N GLU A 105 3.70 -1.26 11.47
CA GLU A 105 4.34 -2.57 11.53
C GLU A 105 5.87 -2.46 11.41
N PHE A 106 6.41 -1.45 10.71
CA PHE A 106 7.86 -1.25 10.66
C PHE A 106 8.47 -0.79 11.99
N GLU A 107 7.74 -0.02 12.81
CA GLU A 107 8.20 0.30 14.16
C GLU A 107 8.06 -0.91 15.09
N GLU A 108 7.00 -1.71 14.94
CA GLU A 108 6.83 -3.00 15.65
C GLU A 108 8.01 -3.94 15.33
N ALA A 109 8.41 -4.02 14.06
CA ALA A 109 9.56 -4.80 13.59
C ALA A 109 10.88 -4.32 14.20
N LYS A 110 11.13 -3.00 14.24
CA LYS A 110 12.33 -2.43 14.87
C LYS A 110 12.42 -2.78 16.34
N LEU A 111 11.32 -2.69 17.08
CA LEU A 111 11.25 -3.05 18.50
C LEU A 111 11.53 -4.54 18.69
N ALA A 112 10.88 -5.41 17.90
CA ALA A 112 11.13 -6.86 17.95
C ALA A 112 12.60 -7.21 17.71
N LYS A 113 13.26 -6.54 16.74
CA LYS A 113 14.70 -6.71 16.48
C LYS A 113 15.57 -6.31 17.68
N GLN A 114 15.26 -5.18 18.32
CA GLN A 114 15.98 -4.71 19.51
C GLN A 114 15.83 -5.68 20.70
N GLU A 115 14.68 -6.34 20.80
CA GLU A 115 14.36 -7.33 21.83
C GLU A 115 14.85 -8.74 21.48
N ASN A 116 15.55 -8.93 20.35
CA ASN A 116 16.00 -10.22 19.82
C ASN A 116 14.85 -11.21 19.51
N ARG A 117 13.63 -10.71 19.28
CA ARG A 117 12.49 -11.49 18.79
C ARG A 117 12.52 -11.55 17.27
N PHE A 118 13.43 -12.36 16.73
CA PHE A 118 13.71 -12.41 15.29
C PHE A 118 12.50 -12.83 14.44
N GLU A 119 11.70 -13.79 14.90
CA GLU A 119 10.47 -14.20 14.21
C GLU A 119 9.48 -13.04 14.06
N ASP A 120 9.22 -12.33 15.16
CA ASP A 120 8.33 -11.16 15.16
C ASP A 120 8.90 -10.01 14.32
N TYR A 121 10.22 -9.84 14.29
CA TYR A 121 10.88 -8.87 13.40
C TYR A 121 10.56 -9.18 11.92
N ILE A 122 10.76 -10.42 11.48
CA ILE A 122 10.47 -10.82 10.10
C ILE A 122 8.98 -10.68 9.80
N LEU A 123 8.11 -11.16 10.68
CA LEU A 123 6.67 -11.09 10.50
C LEU A 123 6.21 -9.64 10.33
N HIS A 124 6.54 -8.76 11.27
CA HIS A 124 6.12 -7.36 11.21
C HIS A 124 6.76 -6.60 10.04
N SER A 125 7.99 -6.93 9.64
CA SER A 125 8.58 -6.38 8.42
C SER A 125 7.77 -6.76 7.17
N LEU A 126 7.36 -8.03 7.04
CA LEU A 126 6.58 -8.50 5.89
C LEU A 126 5.13 -7.96 5.93
N GLU A 127 4.52 -7.85 7.11
CA GLU A 127 3.24 -7.16 7.29
C GLU A 127 3.35 -5.70 6.82
N GLY A 128 4.41 -4.99 7.21
CA GLY A 128 4.66 -3.63 6.76
C GLY A 128 4.82 -3.52 5.24
N VAL A 129 5.56 -4.43 4.61
CA VAL A 129 5.67 -4.50 3.14
C VAL A 129 4.30 -4.65 2.49
N ALA A 130 3.40 -5.46 3.06
CA ALA A 130 2.04 -5.65 2.55
C ALA A 130 1.16 -4.38 2.63
N ARG A 131 1.54 -3.38 3.44
CA ARG A 131 0.84 -2.10 3.60
C ARG A 131 1.40 -0.95 2.73
N LEU A 132 2.38 -1.26 1.88
CA LEU A 132 2.95 -0.32 0.90
C LEU A 132 2.22 -0.40 -0.44
N TYR A 133 2.29 0.66 -1.23
CA TYR A 133 1.57 0.78 -2.50
C TYR A 133 2.48 1.05 -3.70
N SER A 134 3.64 1.64 -3.49
CA SER A 134 4.60 1.97 -4.54
C SER A 134 5.57 0.82 -4.78
N ASP A 135 5.80 0.48 -6.05
CA ASP A 135 6.74 -0.56 -6.47
C ASP A 135 8.13 -0.33 -5.85
N ARG A 136 8.55 0.94 -5.82
CA ARG A 136 9.84 1.34 -5.27
C ARG A 136 9.95 1.06 -3.79
N ALA A 137 8.95 1.41 -2.98
CA ALA A 137 8.99 1.19 -1.53
C ALA A 137 8.97 -0.32 -1.22
N ILE A 138 8.08 -1.07 -1.87
CA ILE A 138 7.98 -2.53 -1.70
C ILE A 138 9.32 -3.22 -1.98
N LEU A 139 9.93 -2.93 -3.14
CA LEU A 139 11.20 -3.53 -3.51
C LEU A 139 12.35 -3.08 -2.60
N SER A 140 12.35 -1.83 -2.16
CA SER A 140 13.38 -1.30 -1.24
C SER A 140 13.32 -1.98 0.12
N GLU A 141 12.13 -2.18 0.67
CA GLU A 141 11.96 -2.82 1.97
C GLU A 141 12.23 -4.34 1.91
N LEU A 142 11.88 -5.00 0.80
CA LEU A 142 12.26 -6.39 0.60
C LEU A 142 13.78 -6.56 0.47
N ASP A 143 14.46 -5.64 -0.23
CA ASP A 143 15.91 -5.68 -0.38
C ASP A 143 16.63 -5.45 0.96
N SER A 144 16.11 -4.54 1.80
CA SER A 144 16.64 -4.26 3.13
C SER A 144 16.57 -5.49 4.06
N LEU A 145 15.57 -6.35 3.86
CA LEU A 145 15.34 -7.56 4.66
C LEU A 145 16.20 -8.75 4.24
N VAL A 146 16.83 -8.75 3.05
CA VAL A 146 17.54 -9.91 2.47
C VAL A 146 18.63 -10.48 3.38
N GLN A 147 19.34 -9.61 4.11
CA GLN A 147 20.42 -10.05 5.00
C GLN A 147 19.90 -10.89 6.18
N ASP A 148 18.75 -10.51 6.72
CA ASP A 148 18.15 -11.15 7.88
C ASP A 148 17.15 -12.27 7.48
N TYR A 149 16.60 -12.21 6.27
CA TYR A 149 15.65 -13.18 5.72
C TYR A 149 15.87 -13.37 4.20
N PRO A 150 16.68 -14.36 3.80
CA PRO A 150 17.03 -14.57 2.38
C PRO A 150 15.83 -14.81 1.46
N LYS A 151 14.70 -15.33 1.96
CA LYS A 151 13.44 -15.48 1.19
C LYS A 151 12.93 -14.13 0.67
N ALA A 152 13.27 -13.01 1.31
CA ALA A 152 12.93 -11.67 0.82
C ALA A 152 13.42 -11.42 -0.62
N LYS A 153 14.53 -12.05 -1.04
CA LYS A 153 15.02 -11.99 -2.43
C LYS A 153 14.06 -12.68 -3.40
N VAL A 154 13.48 -13.82 -3.01
CA VAL A 154 12.50 -14.55 -3.81
C VAL A 154 11.20 -13.74 -3.89
N LEU A 155 10.77 -13.17 -2.77
CA LEU A 155 9.59 -12.29 -2.72
C LEU A 155 9.76 -11.04 -3.59
N ALA A 156 10.94 -10.42 -3.58
CA ALA A 156 11.26 -9.30 -4.45
C ALA A 156 11.25 -9.69 -5.94
N GLN A 157 11.73 -10.89 -6.28
CA GLN A 157 11.65 -11.39 -7.64
C GLN A 157 10.19 -11.64 -8.06
N GLY A 158 9.40 -12.30 -7.21
CA GLY A 158 7.97 -12.50 -7.47
C GLY A 158 7.22 -11.18 -7.68
N TYR A 159 7.57 -10.13 -6.93
CA TYR A 159 7.00 -8.80 -7.15
C TYR A 159 7.40 -8.19 -8.50
N ARG A 160 8.66 -8.35 -8.94
CA ARG A 160 9.08 -7.91 -10.28
C ARG A 160 8.33 -8.66 -11.39
N ASP A 161 8.08 -9.95 -11.20
CA ASP A 161 7.29 -10.74 -12.15
C ASP A 161 5.84 -10.23 -12.22
N LEU A 162 5.26 -9.77 -11.11
CA LEU A 162 3.97 -9.08 -11.10
C LEU A 162 4.00 -7.75 -11.86
N MET A 163 5.06 -6.96 -11.69
CA MET A 163 5.24 -5.70 -12.43
C MET A 163 5.34 -5.97 -13.93
N GLU A 164 6.10 -6.98 -14.35
CA GLU A 164 6.20 -7.37 -15.76
C GLU A 164 4.84 -7.84 -16.29
N LEU A 165 4.12 -8.68 -15.56
CA LEU A 165 2.78 -9.15 -15.93
C LEU A 165 1.81 -7.97 -16.08
N ARG A 166 1.90 -6.95 -15.20
CA ARG A 166 1.11 -5.71 -15.30
C ARG A 166 1.39 -4.98 -16.59
N ASP A 167 2.66 -4.75 -16.88
CA ASP A 167 3.11 -3.89 -17.98
C ASP A 167 2.84 -4.55 -19.35
N GLN A 168 2.75 -5.88 -19.38
CA GLN A 168 2.41 -6.67 -20.57
C GLN A 168 0.91 -6.95 -20.73
N SER A 169 0.10 -6.72 -19.70
CA SER A 169 -1.33 -7.05 -19.71
C SER A 169 -2.19 -5.99 -20.40
N GLY A 170 -3.23 -6.47 -21.10
CA GLY A 170 -4.32 -5.62 -21.58
C GLY A 170 -5.22 -5.14 -20.44
N ALA A 171 -6.15 -4.23 -20.76
CA ALA A 171 -7.15 -3.74 -19.81
C ALA A 171 -8.50 -4.48 -19.91
N ASP A 172 -8.49 -5.67 -20.51
CA ASP A 172 -9.63 -6.56 -20.54
C ASP A 172 -9.85 -7.27 -19.19
N ASP A 173 -11.07 -7.74 -18.98
CA ASP A 173 -11.49 -8.37 -17.72
C ASP A 173 -10.68 -9.65 -17.40
N GLU A 174 -10.22 -10.38 -18.41
CA GLU A 174 -9.42 -11.59 -18.19
C GLU A 174 -8.01 -11.25 -17.70
N SER A 175 -7.34 -10.28 -18.31
CA SER A 175 -6.06 -9.75 -17.84
C SER A 175 -6.17 -9.18 -16.43
N LEU A 176 -7.22 -8.41 -16.13
CA LEU A 176 -7.51 -7.90 -14.78
C LEU A 176 -7.66 -9.02 -13.75
N LYS A 177 -8.37 -10.10 -14.11
CA LYS A 177 -8.56 -11.25 -13.23
C LYS A 177 -7.26 -12.02 -12.99
N LYS A 178 -6.43 -12.18 -14.02
CA LYS A 178 -5.11 -12.83 -13.90
C LYS A 178 -4.19 -12.03 -12.97
N LEU A 179 -4.13 -10.71 -13.15
CA LEU A 179 -3.33 -9.82 -12.29
C LEU A 179 -3.79 -9.89 -10.83
N ARG A 180 -5.10 -9.91 -10.58
CA ARG A 180 -5.66 -10.11 -9.22
C ARG A 180 -5.19 -11.41 -8.60
N ALA A 181 -5.36 -12.52 -9.32
CA ALA A 181 -4.99 -13.84 -8.81
C ALA A 181 -3.48 -13.94 -8.53
N ALA A 182 -2.65 -13.39 -9.41
CA ALA A 182 -1.20 -13.38 -9.24
C ALA A 182 -0.80 -12.53 -8.02
N LYS A 183 -1.38 -11.33 -7.85
CA LYS A 183 -1.15 -10.47 -6.68
C LYS A 183 -1.55 -11.17 -5.38
N GLU A 184 -2.75 -11.75 -5.32
CA GLU A 184 -3.23 -12.48 -4.15
C GLU A 184 -2.35 -13.68 -3.80
N SER A 185 -1.77 -14.35 -4.80
CA SER A 185 -0.83 -15.45 -4.58
C SER A 185 0.46 -14.94 -3.94
N TRP A 186 1.02 -13.86 -4.48
CA TRP A 186 2.23 -13.25 -3.95
C TRP A 186 2.04 -12.71 -2.53
N GLU A 187 0.91 -12.05 -2.24
CA GLU A 187 0.58 -11.57 -0.89
C GLU A 187 0.47 -12.74 0.12
N LYS A 188 -0.07 -13.88 -0.30
CA LYS A 188 -0.10 -15.08 0.54
C LYS A 188 1.29 -15.63 0.81
N GLU A 189 2.15 -15.68 -0.20
CA GLU A 189 3.54 -16.11 -0.04
C GLU A 189 4.35 -15.13 0.83
N LEU A 190 4.08 -13.83 0.72
CA LEU A 190 4.66 -12.76 1.52
C LEU A 190 4.35 -12.94 3.00
N LEU A 191 3.09 -13.26 3.34
CA LEU A 191 2.64 -13.44 4.72
C LEU A 191 2.86 -14.87 5.25
N GLN A 192 3.40 -15.78 4.44
CA GLN A 192 3.88 -17.08 4.89
C GLN A 192 5.34 -16.95 5.36
N VAL A 193 5.51 -16.86 6.67
CA VAL A 193 6.84 -16.85 7.29
C VAL A 193 7.32 -18.29 7.43
N ASP A 194 8.37 -18.63 6.69
CA ASP A 194 9.06 -19.91 6.83
C ASP A 194 10.33 -19.64 7.64
N ILE A 195 10.26 -19.90 8.95
CA ILE A 195 11.45 -19.86 9.80
C ILE A 195 11.98 -21.29 9.86
N GLU A 196 13.09 -21.53 9.17
CA GLU A 196 13.86 -22.76 9.37
C GLU A 196 14.29 -22.80 10.85
N GLN A 197 13.82 -23.83 11.57
CA GLN A 197 14.19 -24.11 12.96
C GLN A 197 15.64 -24.55 13.09
#